data_AF-A0A916U771-F1
#
_entry.id   AF-A0A916U771-F1
#
_cell.length_a   1.000
_cell.length_b   1.000
_cell.length_c   1.000
_cell.angle_alpha   90.00
_cell.angle_beta   90.00
_cell.angle_gamma   90.00
#
_symmetry.space_group_name_H-M   'P 1'
#
loop_
_entity.id
_entity.type
_entity.pdbx_description
1 polymer ?
#
loop_
_entity_poly.entity_id
_entity_poly.type
_entity_poly.pdbx_seq_one_letter_code
_entity_poly.pdbx_strand_id
1 'polypeptide(L)'
;MSAFMPIKQERIYKNLKVLPKDISKEDLGTVMDGFKTSLGVKCNYCHAPSETEKGKLDFASDAKPEKGTARMMMLMTAKINKKYFHIKDVKNPNAILPVSCITCHNGNERPKTLDPATL
;
A
#
# COMPACT_ATOMS: atom_id res chain seq x y z
N MET A 1 -24.10 24.88 24.81
CA MET A 1 -24.27 23.89 23.73
C MET A 1 -23.10 24.06 22.77
N SER A 2 -22.00 23.33 22.98
CA SER A 2 -20.83 23.46 22.10
C SER A 2 -21.10 22.73 20.80
N ALA A 3 -21.31 23.51 19.73
CA ALA A 3 -21.36 23.01 18.38
C ALA A 3 -19.97 22.49 17.98
N PHE A 4 -19.78 21.17 18.05
CA PHE A 4 -18.68 20.51 17.35
C PHE A 4 -18.94 20.64 15.85
N MET A 5 -18.38 21.67 15.23
CA MET A 5 -18.30 21.76 13.78
C MET A 5 -17.31 20.70 13.28
N PRO A 6 -17.70 19.78 12.40
CA PRO A 6 -16.76 18.86 11.78
C PRO A 6 -15.81 19.68 10.89
N ILE A 7 -14.51 19.63 11.21
CA ILE A 7 -13.47 20.18 10.35
C ILE A 7 -13.58 19.45 9.01
N LYS A 8 -14.01 20.16 7.97
CA LYS A 8 -13.98 19.68 6.59
C LYS A 8 -12.51 19.53 6.21
N GLN A 9 -11.96 18.34 6.43
CA GLN A 9 -10.57 18.02 6.13
C GLN A 9 -10.31 18.29 4.65
N GLU A 10 -9.56 19.36 4.35
CA GLU A 10 -9.09 19.62 3.00
C GLU A 10 -8.36 18.36 2.50
N ARG A 11 -8.58 17.97 1.24
CA ARG A 11 -7.96 16.76 0.69
C ARG A 11 -6.45 16.95 0.62
N ILE A 12 -5.75 16.53 1.69
CA ILE A 12 -4.29 16.67 1.88
C ILE A 12 -3.52 15.96 0.75
N TYR A 13 -4.11 14.89 0.18
CA TYR A 13 -3.46 14.06 -0.84
C TYR A 13 -4.06 14.24 -2.24
N LYS A 14 -3.18 14.43 -3.22
CA LYS A 14 -3.56 14.77 -4.60
C LYS A 14 -3.98 13.57 -5.47
N ASN A 15 -3.37 12.39 -5.27
CA ASN A 15 -3.52 11.25 -6.20
C ASN A 15 -3.71 9.88 -5.53
N LEU A 16 -4.60 9.81 -4.54
CA LEU A 16 -5.07 8.54 -3.96
C LEU A 16 -6.18 7.95 -4.82
N LYS A 17 -5.91 6.77 -5.42
CA LYS A 17 -6.85 6.03 -6.30
C LYS A 17 -7.44 4.77 -5.65
N VAL A 18 -6.71 4.16 -4.70
CA VAL A 18 -7.12 2.90 -4.03
C VAL A 18 -7.37 3.11 -2.54
N LEU A 19 -6.53 3.89 -1.86
CA LEU A 19 -6.71 4.23 -0.45
C LEU A 19 -7.79 5.31 -0.27
N PRO A 20 -8.44 5.37 0.91
CA PRO A 20 -9.38 6.43 1.26
C PRO A 20 -8.75 7.81 1.08
N LYS A 21 -9.52 8.78 0.58
CA LYS A 21 -9.02 10.15 0.33
C LYS A 21 -8.84 10.96 1.61
N ASP A 22 -9.47 10.51 2.69
CA ASP A 22 -9.51 11.05 4.05
C ASP A 22 -8.63 10.26 5.04
N ILE A 23 -7.83 9.30 4.54
CA ILE A 23 -6.85 8.57 5.35
C ILE A 23 -5.97 9.55 6.16
N SER A 24 -5.67 9.22 7.42
CA SER A 24 -4.76 10.02 8.24
C SER A 24 -3.33 9.94 7.69
N LYS A 25 -2.48 10.88 8.11
CA LYS A 25 -1.07 10.88 7.71
C LYS A 25 -0.32 9.68 8.29
N GLU A 26 -0.67 9.33 9.51
CA GLU A 26 -0.11 8.24 10.29
C GLU A 26 -0.46 6.89 9.64
N ASP A 27 -1.73 6.69 9.25
CA ASP A 27 -2.18 5.46 8.58
C ASP A 27 -1.58 5.34 7.18
N LEU A 28 -1.52 6.45 6.42
CA LEU A 28 -0.87 6.44 5.12
C LEU A 28 0.62 6.11 5.23
N GLY A 29 1.31 6.69 6.22
CA GLY A 29 2.70 6.37 6.52
C GLY A 29 2.89 4.88 6.82
N THR A 30 2.03 4.32 7.68
CA THR A 30 2.04 2.89 8.05
C THR A 30 1.87 1.99 6.82
N VAL A 31 0.95 2.33 5.91
CA VAL A 31 0.75 1.58 4.66
C VAL A 31 2.01 1.62 3.79
N MET A 32 2.61 2.80 3.61
CA MET A 32 3.82 2.96 2.79
C MET A 32 5.04 2.26 3.40
N ASP A 33 5.17 2.29 4.73
CA ASP A 33 6.19 1.54 5.46
C ASP A 33 6.01 0.03 5.29
N GLY A 34 4.76 -0.45 5.33
CA GLY A 34 4.41 -1.83 5.04
C GLY A 34 4.85 -2.27 3.64
N PHE A 35 4.72 -1.41 2.62
CA PHE A 35 5.23 -1.69 1.27
C PHE A 35 6.75 -1.76 1.21
N LYS A 36 7.46 -0.82 1.84
CA LYS A 36 8.93 -0.85 1.90
C LYS A 36 9.44 -2.16 2.49
N THR A 37 8.90 -2.55 3.64
CA THR A 37 9.30 -3.80 4.32
C THR A 37 8.95 -5.02 3.50
N SER A 38 7.74 -5.07 2.92
CA SER A 38 7.28 -6.24 2.18
C SER A 38 8.07 -6.50 0.91
N LEU A 39 8.48 -5.44 0.21
CA LEU A 39 9.19 -5.50 -1.07
C LEU A 39 10.71 -5.34 -0.91
N GLY A 40 11.22 -4.96 0.27
CA GLY A 40 12.65 -4.68 0.47
C GLY A 40 13.15 -3.44 -0.28
N VAL A 41 12.29 -2.45 -0.49
CA VAL A 41 12.59 -1.26 -1.31
C VAL A 41 12.49 0.06 -0.51
N LYS A 42 12.97 1.15 -1.11
CA LYS A 42 12.85 2.53 -0.58
C LYS A 42 11.79 3.33 -1.36
N CYS A 43 11.40 4.49 -0.84
CA CYS A 43 10.32 5.31 -1.41
C CYS A 43 10.52 5.67 -2.90
N ASN A 44 11.76 5.92 -3.31
CA ASN A 44 12.13 6.25 -4.70
C ASN A 44 11.97 5.07 -5.67
N TYR A 45 11.70 3.85 -5.18
CA TYR A 45 11.35 2.71 -6.03
C TYR A 45 10.00 2.92 -6.71
N CYS A 46 9.01 3.47 -6.01
CA CYS A 46 7.69 3.74 -6.57
C CYS A 46 7.45 5.22 -6.88
N HIS A 47 8.04 6.13 -6.10
CA HIS A 47 7.78 7.57 -6.23
C HIS A 47 8.87 8.24 -7.09
N ALA A 48 8.43 9.08 -8.03
CA ALA A 48 9.30 9.83 -8.91
C ALA A 48 10.00 10.98 -8.14
N PRO A 49 11.18 11.43 -8.58
CA PRO A 49 11.74 12.70 -8.11
C PRO A 49 10.79 13.86 -8.44
N SER A 50 10.86 14.92 -7.64
CA SER A 50 10.14 16.17 -7.94
C SER A 50 10.86 16.96 -9.02
N GLU A 51 10.12 17.41 -10.03
CA GLU A 51 10.63 18.30 -11.09
C GLU A 51 10.89 19.72 -10.58
N THR A 52 10.25 20.12 -9.48
CA THR A 52 10.31 21.49 -8.95
C THR A 52 11.16 21.62 -7.68
N GLU A 53 11.35 20.53 -6.93
CA GLU A 53 12.06 20.54 -5.65
C GLU A 53 13.21 19.53 -5.66
N LYS A 54 14.44 20.02 -5.85
CA LYS A 54 15.65 19.18 -5.87
C LYS A 54 15.79 18.36 -4.59
N GLY A 55 16.04 17.06 -4.75
CA GLY A 55 16.22 16.12 -3.64
C GLY A 55 14.93 15.63 -2.98
N LYS A 56 13.75 16.09 -3.43
CA LYS A 56 12.45 15.60 -2.96
C LYS A 56 11.80 14.64 -3.96
N LEU A 57 10.82 13.88 -3.47
CA LEU A 57 9.98 13.00 -4.28
C LEU A 57 8.62 13.65 -4.52
N ASP A 58 8.09 13.49 -5.74
CA ASP A 58 6.70 13.76 -6.04
C ASP A 58 5.86 12.51 -5.73
N PHE A 59 5.28 12.50 -4.52
CA PHE A 59 4.42 11.40 -4.07
C PHE A 59 3.12 11.29 -4.87
N ALA A 60 2.68 12.34 -5.56
CA ALA A 60 1.47 12.35 -6.37
C ALA A 60 1.72 11.83 -7.79
N SER A 61 2.91 12.04 -8.35
CA SER A 61 3.28 11.64 -9.72
C SER A 61 3.09 10.15 -10.00
N ASP A 62 2.61 9.85 -11.21
CA ASP A 62 2.47 8.52 -11.79
C ASP A 62 3.56 8.21 -12.83
N ALA A 63 4.63 9.02 -12.89
CA ALA A 63 5.71 8.87 -13.88
C ALA A 63 6.48 7.54 -13.77
N LYS A 64 6.45 6.90 -12.60
CA LYS A 64 7.05 5.59 -12.37
C LYS A 64 6.01 4.46 -12.49
N PRO A 65 6.22 3.47 -13.37
CA PRO A 65 5.25 2.40 -13.61
C PRO A 65 5.01 1.51 -12.37
N GLU A 66 5.99 1.38 -11.48
CA GLU A 66 5.92 0.58 -10.26
C GLU A 66 4.77 1.03 -9.36
N LYS A 67 4.45 2.33 -9.34
CA LYS A 67 3.31 2.86 -8.60
C LYS A 67 1.97 2.40 -9.17
N GLY A 68 1.88 2.28 -10.49
CA GLY A 68 0.72 1.69 -11.17
C GLY A 68 0.56 0.23 -10.80
N THR A 69 1.64 -0.54 -10.86
CA THR A 69 1.68 -1.95 -10.45
C THR A 69 1.29 -2.14 -8.99
N ALA A 70 1.82 -1.32 -8.08
CA ALA A 70 1.47 -1.37 -6.67
C ALA A 70 -0.04 -1.20 -6.45
N ARG A 71 -0.70 -0.26 -7.14
CA ARG A 71 -2.16 -0.09 -7.06
C ARG A 71 -2.93 -1.33 -7.55
N MET A 72 -2.48 -1.95 -8.64
CA MET A 72 -3.09 -3.20 -9.12
C MET A 72 -2.93 -4.32 -8.08
N MET A 73 -1.76 -4.43 -7.47
CA MET A 73 -1.49 -5.42 -6.42
C MET A 73 -2.34 -5.17 -5.16
N MET A 74 -2.54 -3.92 -4.75
CA MET A 74 -3.45 -3.57 -3.64
C MET A 74 -4.88 -4.06 -3.91
N LEU A 75 -5.39 -3.83 -5.12
CA LEU A 75 -6.72 -4.29 -5.53
C LEU A 75 -6.80 -5.82 -5.58
N MET A 76 -5.75 -6.49 -6.07
CA MET A 76 -5.67 -7.95 -6.10
C MET A 76 -5.72 -8.54 -4.68
N THR A 77 -4.86 -8.06 -3.78
CA THR A 77 -4.80 -8.49 -2.37
C THR A 77 -6.14 -8.28 -1.68
N ALA A 78 -6.77 -7.11 -1.85
CA ALA A 78 -8.09 -6.85 -1.30
C ALA A 78 -9.15 -7.83 -1.81
N LYS A 79 -9.13 -8.16 -3.12
CA LYS A 79 -10.04 -9.14 -3.72
C LYS A 79 -9.82 -10.56 -3.18
N ILE A 80 -8.56 -11.01 -3.07
CA ILE A 80 -8.20 -12.33 -2.53
C ILE A 80 -8.71 -12.45 -1.09
N ASN A 81 -8.39 -11.47 -0.25
CA ASN A 81 -8.79 -11.48 1.16
C ASN A 81 -10.30 -11.46 1.34
N LYS A 82 -11.00 -10.62 0.56
CA LYS A 82 -12.47 -10.57 0.60
C LYS A 82 -13.10 -11.89 0.17
N LYS A 83 -12.55 -12.56 -0.84
CA LYS A 83 -13.13 -13.77 -1.44
C LYS A 83 -12.86 -15.04 -0.63
N TYR A 84 -11.68 -15.17 -0.02
CA TYR A 84 -11.25 -16.46 0.54
C TYR A 84 -11.01 -16.46 2.05
N PHE A 85 -10.64 -15.32 2.64
CA PHE A 85 -10.17 -15.29 4.03
C PHE A 85 -11.25 -14.83 5.01
N HIS A 86 -12.27 -14.09 4.56
CA HIS A 86 -13.45 -13.69 5.33
C HIS A 86 -13.16 -13.34 6.81
N ILE A 87 -12.18 -12.46 7.03
CA ILE A 87 -11.67 -12.17 8.39
C ILE A 87 -12.82 -11.68 9.28
N LYS A 88 -13.17 -12.48 10.30
CA LYS A 88 -14.15 -12.09 11.33
C LYS A 88 -13.47 -11.62 12.61
N ASP A 89 -12.32 -12.19 12.95
CA ASP A 89 -11.53 -11.82 14.12
C ASP A 89 -10.05 -12.14 13.89
N VAL A 90 -9.20 -11.11 13.81
CA VAL A 90 -7.74 -11.25 13.65
C VAL A 90 -7.04 -11.70 14.93
N LYS A 91 -7.71 -11.68 16.08
CA LYS A 91 -7.15 -12.11 17.37
C LYS A 91 -7.44 -13.58 17.68
N ASN A 92 -8.30 -14.22 16.88
CA ASN A 92 -8.56 -15.64 17.01
C ASN A 92 -7.34 -16.43 16.50
N PRO A 93 -6.68 -17.25 17.34
CA PRO A 93 -5.50 -18.02 16.94
C PRO A 93 -5.78 -19.07 15.85
N ASN A 94 -7.05 -19.45 15.67
CA ASN A 94 -7.49 -20.39 14.63
C ASN A 94 -8.01 -19.67 13.38
N ALA A 95 -7.93 -18.34 13.31
CA ALA A 95 -8.36 -17.60 12.12
C ALA A 95 -7.40 -17.85 10.95
N ILE A 96 -7.97 -17.96 9.76
CA ILE A 96 -7.18 -17.95 8.53
C ILE A 96 -6.67 -16.52 8.34
N LEU A 97 -5.36 -16.33 8.47
CA LEU A 97 -4.73 -15.02 8.31
C LEU A 97 -4.81 -14.59 6.83
N PRO A 98 -5.18 -13.33 6.55
CA PRO A 98 -5.21 -12.83 5.19
C PRO A 98 -3.83 -12.80 4.55
N VAL A 99 -3.80 -12.83 3.22
CA VAL A 99 -2.57 -12.52 2.49
C VAL A 99 -2.27 -11.04 2.55
N SER A 100 -0.98 -10.72 2.58
CA SER A 100 -0.49 -9.35 2.43
C SER A 100 0.73 -9.36 1.51
N CYS A 101 1.30 -8.19 1.23
CA CYS A 101 2.41 -8.07 0.29
C CYS A 101 3.60 -8.97 0.69
N ILE A 102 3.91 -9.05 2.00
CA ILE A 102 5.01 -9.89 2.52
C ILE A 102 4.79 -11.38 2.27
N THR A 103 3.53 -11.84 2.21
CA THR A 103 3.21 -13.26 2.01
C THR A 103 3.81 -13.80 0.71
N CYS A 104 3.90 -12.98 -0.34
CA CYS A 104 4.49 -13.38 -1.62
C CYS A 104 5.88 -12.75 -1.84
N HIS A 105 6.04 -11.47 -1.55
CA HIS A 105 7.29 -10.75 -1.83
C HIS A 105 8.43 -11.14 -0.88
N ASN A 106 8.10 -11.44 0.38
CA ASN A 106 9.06 -11.87 1.40
C ASN A 106 10.34 -11.00 1.45
N GLY A 107 10.18 -9.68 1.39
CA GLY A 107 11.29 -8.72 1.41
C GLY A 107 12.02 -8.53 0.07
N ASN A 108 11.44 -8.99 -1.05
CA ASN A 108 12.02 -8.85 -2.39
C ASN A 108 11.08 -8.10 -3.33
N GLU A 109 11.63 -7.24 -4.18
CA GLU A 109 10.87 -6.42 -5.13
C GLU A 109 10.08 -7.28 -6.13
N ARG A 110 10.60 -8.47 -6.42
CA ARG A 110 9.95 -9.51 -7.21
C ARG A 110 9.79 -10.76 -6.34
N PRO A 111 8.58 -11.33 -6.23
CA PRO A 111 8.39 -12.61 -5.58
C PRO A 111 9.30 -13.67 -6.20
N LYS A 112 9.97 -14.45 -5.36
CA LYS A 112 10.71 -15.61 -5.84
C LYS A 112 9.69 -16.68 -6.21
N THR A 113 9.65 -17.06 -7.47
CA THR A 113 8.92 -18.25 -7.90
C THR A 113 9.82 -19.46 -7.75
N LEU A 114 9.22 -20.65 -7.70
CA LEU A 114 9.98 -21.86 -7.99
C LEU A 114 10.57 -21.73 -9.39
N ASP A 115 11.80 -22.23 -9.56
CA ASP A 115 12.39 -22.35 -10.88
C ASP A 115 11.46 -23.25 -11.71
N PRO A 116 11.04 -22.85 -12.92
CA PRO A 116 10.28 -23.73 -13.79
C PRO A 116 10.96 -25.10 -14.02
N ALA A 117 12.28 -25.19 -13.86
CA ALA A 117 13.04 -26.44 -13.93
C ALA A 117 12.94 -27.32 -12.66
N THR A 118 12.35 -26.82 -11.57
CA THR A 118 12.14 -27.56 -10.31
C THR A 118 10.67 -27.80 -9.97
N LEU A 119 9.77 -27.50 -10.92
CA LEU A 119 8.33 -27.81 -10.87
C LEU A 119 7.98 -29.07 -11.68
#